data_AF-A0A4Y2C732-F1
#
_entry.id   AF-A0A4Y2C732-F1
#
_cell.length_a   1.000
_cell.length_b   1.000
_cell.length_c   1.000
_cell.angle_alpha   90.00
_cell.angle_beta   90.00
_cell.angle_gamma   90.00
#
_symmetry.space_group_name_H-M   'P 1'
#
loop_
_entity.id
_entity.type
_entity.pdbx_description
1 polymer ?
#
loop_
_entity_poly.entity_id
_entity_poly.type
_entity_poly.pdbx_seq_one_letter_code
_entity_poly.pdbx_strand_id
1 'polypeptide(L)' 'MSALHKGGKLKPPSPGLEHVDVINDDLNDITEQELEQQEVQNFLTTPEPIKDVQLHLVGYKRKKDEKGKKRS' A
#
# COMPACT_ATOMS: atom_id res chain seq x y z
N MET A 1 -32.63 -52.01 -30.68
CA MET A 1 -31.41 -52.12 -29.86
C MET A 1 -30.46 -51.03 -30.33
N SER A 2 -30.09 -50.11 -29.44
CA SER A 2 -29.35 -48.88 -29.75
C SER A 2 -27.85 -49.16 -29.95
N ALA A 3 -27.31 -48.68 -31.08
CA ALA A 3 -25.89 -48.78 -31.41
C ALA A 3 -25.09 -47.74 -30.61
N LEU A 4 -24.10 -48.21 -29.85
CA LEU A 4 -23.18 -47.39 -29.07
C LEU A 4 -22.06 -46.87 -29.98
N HIS A 5 -22.17 -45.62 -30.43
CA HIS A 5 -21.11 -44.96 -31.19
C HIS A 5 -19.98 -44.52 -30.27
N LYS A 6 -18.96 -45.39 -30.14
CA LYS A 6 -17.63 -45.04 -29.63
C LYS A 6 -16.96 -44.09 -30.61
N GLY A 7 -17.11 -42.79 -30.40
CA GLY A 7 -16.53 -41.78 -31.29
C GLY A 7 -16.57 -40.36 -30.74
N GLY A 8 -16.55 -40.19 -29.41
CA GLY A 8 -16.42 -38.88 -28.80
C GLY A 8 -14.98 -38.38 -28.93
N LYS A 9 -14.69 -37.62 -29.99
CA LYS A 9 -13.48 -36.80 -30.05
C LYS A 9 -13.55 -35.79 -28.90
N LEU A 10 -12.84 -36.07 -27.80
CA LEU A 10 -12.70 -35.11 -26.71
C LEU A 10 -12.09 -33.84 -27.31
N LYS A 11 -12.79 -32.73 -27.19
CA LYS A 11 -12.34 -31.42 -27.65
C LYS A 11 -11.01 -31.13 -26.94
N PRO A 12 -9.95 -30.68 -27.64
CA PRO A 12 -8.72 -30.29 -26.97
C PRO A 12 -9.04 -29.20 -25.95
N PRO A 13 -8.30 -29.14 -24.82
CA PRO A 13 -8.45 -28.05 -23.86
C PRO A 13 -8.41 -26.71 -24.60
N SER A 14 -9.33 -25.82 -24.25
CA SER A 14 -9.46 -24.51 -24.90
C SER A 14 -8.14 -23.75 -24.72
N PRO A 15 -7.53 -23.19 -25.78
CA PRO A 15 -6.23 -22.50 -25.72
C PRO A 15 -6.16 -21.26 -24.80
N GLY A 16 -7.25 -20.91 -24.11
CA GLY A 16 -7.33 -19.71 -23.26
C GLY A 16 -7.21 -19.97 -21.77
N LEU A 17 -7.01 -21.23 -21.33
CA LEU A 17 -6.91 -21.60 -19.92
C LEU A 17 -5.47 -21.63 -19.39
N GLU A 18 -4.47 -21.54 -20.27
CA GLU A 18 -3.04 -21.61 -19.95
C GLU A 18 -2.48 -20.28 -19.40
N HIS A 19 -3.24 -19.18 -19.53
CA HIS A 19 -2.80 -17.84 -19.17
C HIS A 19 -3.42 -17.31 -17.87
N VAL A 20 -4.36 -18.04 -17.27
CA VAL A 20 -5.08 -17.57 -16.07
C VAL A 20 -4.14 -17.44 -14.88
N ASP A 21 -3.20 -18.38 -14.73
CA ASP A 21 -2.23 -18.38 -13.63
C ASP A 21 -1.23 -17.21 -13.77
N VAL A 22 -0.75 -16.95 -15.00
CA VAL A 22 0.15 -15.82 -15.29
C VAL A 22 -0.53 -14.47 -15.04
N ILE A 23 -1.81 -14.34 -15.39
CA ILE A 23 -2.58 -13.11 -15.15
C ILE A 23 -2.81 -12.91 -13.65
N ASN A 24 -3.02 -13.97 -12.87
CA ASN A 24 -3.22 -13.86 -11.42
C ASN A 24 -1.94 -13.40 -10.70
N ASP A 25 -0.77 -13.89 -11.10
CA ASP A 25 0.51 -13.48 -10.52
C ASP A 25 0.80 -12.00 -10.81
N ASP A 26 0.62 -11.55 -12.06
CA ASP A 26 0.78 -10.14 -12.44
C ASP A 26 -0.18 -9.20 -11.67
N LEU A 27 -1.40 -9.66 -11.40
CA LEU A 27 -2.37 -8.89 -10.61
C LEU A 27 -1.97 -8.80 -9.13
N ASN A 28 -1.38 -9.85 -8.57
CA ASN A 28 -0.90 -9.86 -7.19
C ASN A 28 0.26 -8.86 -7.01
N ASP A 29 1.21 -8.85 -7.95
CA ASP A 29 2.35 -7.92 -7.96
C ASP A 29 1.88 -6.44 -8.01
N ILE A 30 0.83 -6.15 -8.79
CA ILE A 30 0.24 -4.81 -8.88
C ILE A 30 -0.37 -4.38 -7.53
N THR A 31 -1.12 -5.28 -6.87
CA THR A 31 -1.73 -4.98 -5.57
C THR A 31 -0.72 -4.75 -4.45
N GLU A 32 0.38 -5.49 -4.45
CA GLU A 32 1.46 -5.28 -3.47
C GLU A 32 2.16 -3.95 -3.68
N GLN A 33 2.46 -3.60 -4.95
CA GLN A 33 3.09 -2.33 -5.28
C GLN A 33 2.21 -1.12 -4.93
N GLU A 34 0.89 -1.20 -5.12
CA GLU A 34 -0.04 -0.12 -4.75
C GLU A 34 -0.10 0.09 -3.23
N LEU A 35 -0.06 -1.00 -2.45
CA LEU A 35 -0.03 -0.94 -0.99
C LEU A 35 1.26 -0.28 -0.47
N GLU A 36 2.41 -0.66 -1.00
CA GLU A 36 3.69 -0.04 -0.64
C GLU A 36 3.70 1.47 -0.95
N GLN A 37 3.16 1.88 -2.09
CA GLN A 37 3.05 3.30 -2.44
C GLN A 37 2.13 4.06 -1.48
N GLN A 38 1.02 3.45 -1.08
CA GLN A 38 0.10 4.03 -0.10
C GLN A 38 0.78 4.18 1.28
N GLU A 39 1.56 3.21 1.72
CA GLU A 39 2.31 3.29 2.98
C GLU A 39 3.39 4.38 2.95
N VAL A 40 4.14 4.48 1.84
CA VAL A 40 5.12 5.56 1.63
C VAL A 40 4.42 6.92 1.65
N GLN A 41 3.27 7.05 0.98
CA GLN A 41 2.50 8.29 0.98
C GLN A 41 1.97 8.61 2.38
N ASN A 42 1.44 7.62 3.10
CA ASN A 42 0.98 7.80 4.47
C ASN A 42 2.10 8.30 5.38
N PHE A 43 3.32 7.74 5.27
CA PHE A 43 4.49 8.17 6.03
C PHE A 43 4.91 9.62 5.70
N LEU A 44 4.90 9.99 4.42
CA LEU A 44 5.25 11.35 3.98
C LEU A 44 4.19 12.39 4.35
N THR A 45 2.93 11.96 4.48
CA THR A 45 1.79 12.85 4.79
C THR A 45 1.48 12.90 6.29
N THR A 46 1.98 11.98 7.12
CA THR A 46 1.80 12.07 8.57
C THR A 46 2.71 13.16 9.13
N PRO A 47 2.16 14.27 9.67
CA PRO A 47 2.96 15.37 10.20
C PRO A 47 3.55 15.06 11.59
N GLU A 48 3.76 13.79 11.93
CA GLU A 48 4.03 13.32 13.30
C GLU A 48 5.33 13.85 13.95
N PRO A 49 6.43 14.19 13.25
CA PRO A 49 7.56 14.80 13.95
C PRO A 49 7.38 16.31 14.22
N ILE A 50 6.41 16.98 13.58
CA ILE A 50 6.31 18.45 13.63
C ILE A 50 5.66 18.93 14.94
N LYS A 51 4.70 18.18 15.49
CA LYS A 51 3.95 18.61 16.69
C LYS A 51 4.84 18.70 17.93
N ASP A 52 5.68 17.69 18.15
CA ASP A 52 6.58 17.65 19.30
C ASP A 52 7.73 18.66 19.18
N VAL A 53 8.25 18.86 17.97
CA VAL A 53 9.29 19.87 17.68
C VAL A 53 8.74 21.28 17.85
N GLN A 54 7.49 21.55 17.42
CA GLN A 54 6.84 22.84 17.65
C GLN A 54 6.63 23.11 19.14
N LEU A 55 6.18 22.11 19.92
CA LEU A 55 5.99 22.26 21.37
C LEU A 55 7.33 22.53 22.09
N HIS A 56 8.40 21.84 21.71
CA HIS A 56 9.74 22.08 22.26
C HIS A 56 10.25 23.49 21.93
N LEU A 57 10.02 23.96 20.70
CA LEU A 57 10.42 25.30 20.27
C LEU A 57 9.64 26.40 21.02
N VAL A 58 8.32 26.22 21.19
CA VAL A 58 7.46 27.12 21.99
C VAL A 58 7.95 27.16 23.44
N GLY A 59 8.26 26.00 24.04
CA GLY A 59 8.82 25.92 25.39
C GLY A 59 10.17 26.62 25.53
N TYR A 60 11.06 26.49 24.54
CA TYR A 60 12.36 27.15 24.52
C TYR A 60 12.25 28.68 24.42
N LYS A 61 11.35 29.19 23.55
CA LYS A 61 11.08 30.63 23.41
C LYS A 61 10.56 31.24 24.72
N ARG A 62 9.56 30.61 25.35
CA ARG A 62 9.02 31.06 26.63
C ARG A 62 10.09 31.18 27.72
N LYS A 63 10.96 30.18 27.82
CA LYS A 63 12.05 30.16 28.81
C LYS A 63 13.09 31.27 28.58
N LYS A 64 13.35 31.63 27.31
CA LYS A 64 14.22 32.76 26.95
C LYS A 64 13.60 34.10 27.36
N ASP A 65 12.31 34.28 27.13
CA ASP A 65 11.60 35.52 27.43
C ASP A 65 11.45 35.76 28.94
N GLU A 66 11.20 34.71 29.73
CA GLU A 66 11.18 34.79 31.20
C GLU A 66 12.56 35.12 31.80
N LYS A 67 13.64 34.56 31.24
CA LYS A 67 15.00 34.79 31.75
C LYS A 67 15.49 36.23 31.49
N GLY A 68 14.93 36.92 30.50
CA GLY A 68 15.21 38.34 30.21
C GLY A 68 14.38 39.33 31.04
N LYS A 69 13.30 38.88 31.67
CA LYS A 69 12.39 39.73 32.43
C LYS A 69 12.87 39.87 33.87
N LYS A 70 13.92 40.67 34.08
CA LYS A 70 14.23 41.16 35.43
C LYS A 70 13.03 41.98 35.90
N ARG A 71 12.46 41.57 37.04
CA ARG A 71 11.40 42.30 37.75
C ARG A 71 11.98 43.65 38.16
N SER A 72 11.60 44.71 37.46
CA SER A 72 11.80 46.09 37.92
C SER A 72 10.76 46.44 38.97
#